data_AF-A0A382RFB2-F1
#
_entry.id   AF-A0A382RFB2-F1
#
_cell.length_a   1.000
_cell.length_b   1.000
_cell.length_c   1.000
_cell.angle_alpha   90.00
_cell.angle_beta   90.00
_cell.angle_gamma   90.00
#
_symmetry.space_group_name_H-M   'P 1'
#
loop_
_entity.id
_entity.type
_entity.pdbx_description
1 polymer ?
#
loop_
_entity_poly.entity_id
_entity_poly.type
_entity_poly.pdbx_seq_one_letter_code
_entity_poly.pdbx_strand_id
1 'polypeptide(L)'
;MLGDIVHNENVVKELEGSGVKVVKNLDEVPENKPILFRAHGTVPDIWKESNERVMDVVDATCPLVTEIHEEVKQLDDEDRKIIIIGDHGHDEVNGIKEQVKDALVVSSPK
;
A
#
# COMPACT_ATOMS: atom_id res chain seq x y z
N MET A 1 -10.55 -6.70 -2.75
CA MET A 1 -9.49 -6.00 -2.00
C MET A 1 -8.15 -6.41 -2.57
N LEU A 2 -7.26 -5.45 -2.79
CA LEU A 2 -5.92 -5.69 -3.31
C LEU A 2 -5.05 -6.24 -2.17
N GLY A 3 -4.84 -7.56 -2.17
CA GLY A 3 -4.28 -8.28 -1.03
C GLY A 3 -5.17 -8.23 0.21
N ASP A 4 -4.64 -8.71 1.33
CA ASP A 4 -5.37 -8.76 2.60
C ASP A 4 -5.49 -7.37 3.23
N ILE A 5 -6.68 -7.05 3.76
CA ILE A 5 -6.96 -5.77 4.41
C ILE A 5 -6.05 -5.51 5.61
N VAL A 6 -5.78 -6.55 6.41
CA VAL A 6 -4.88 -6.60 7.57
C VAL A 6 -4.30 -8.02 7.66
N HIS A 7 -3.17 -8.20 8.36
CA HIS A 7 -2.58 -9.51 8.61
C HIS A 7 -3.32 -10.30 9.71
N ASN A 8 -4.60 -10.60 9.48
CA ASN A 8 -5.44 -11.41 10.35
C ASN A 8 -6.39 -12.30 9.54
N GLU A 9 -6.11 -13.60 9.53
CA GLU A 9 -6.88 -14.57 8.74
C GLU A 9 -8.37 -14.62 9.10
N ASN A 10 -8.73 -14.39 10.36
CA ASN A 10 -10.14 -14.44 10.78
C ASN A 10 -10.92 -13.27 10.20
N VAL A 11 -10.32 -12.07 10.22
CA VAL A 11 -10.90 -10.87 9.61
C VAL A 11 -11.03 -11.05 8.09
N VAL A 12 -9.99 -11.59 7.43
CA VAL A 12 -10.03 -11.86 5.99
C VAL A 12 -11.17 -12.84 5.65
N LYS A 13 -11.27 -13.96 6.38
CA LYS A 13 -12.34 -14.96 6.18
C LYS A 13 -13.74 -14.39 6.39
N GLU A 14 -13.93 -13.51 7.37
CA GLU A 14 -15.21 -12.84 7.62
C GLU A 14 -15.64 -11.93 6.45
N LEU A 15 -14.68 -11.16 5.90
CA LEU A 15 -14.92 -10.32 4.73
C LEU A 15 -15.20 -11.14 3.47
N GLU A 16 -14.45 -12.23 3.26
CA GLU A 16 -14.71 -13.15 2.15
C GLU A 16 -16.09 -13.80 2.26
N GLY A 17 -16.49 -14.22 3.46
CA GLY A 17 -17.84 -14.73 3.75
C GLY A 17 -18.95 -13.71 3.49
N SER A 18 -18.62 -12.41 3.56
CA SER A 18 -19.51 -11.29 3.25
C SER A 18 -19.50 -10.88 1.77
N GLY A 19 -18.74 -11.59 0.92
CA GLY A 19 -18.69 -11.39 -0.53
C GLY A 19 -17.53 -10.54 -1.05
N VAL A 20 -16.60 -10.13 -0.19
CA VAL A 20 -15.34 -9.49 -0.64
C VAL A 20 -14.45 -10.54 -1.29
N LYS A 21 -13.77 -10.19 -2.39
CA LYS A 21 -12.77 -11.07 -3.02
C LYS A 21 -11.38 -10.47 -2.89
N VAL A 22 -10.40 -11.29 -2.52
CA VAL A 22 -8.99 -10.92 -2.58
C VAL A 22 -8.49 -11.05 -4.01
N VAL A 23 -7.82 -10.02 -4.50
CA VAL A 23 -7.18 -9.98 -5.82
C VAL A 23 -5.70 -9.64 -5.67
N LYS A 24 -4.89 -10.10 -6.62
CA LYS A 24 -3.44 -9.86 -6.60
C LYS A 24 -3.01 -8.61 -7.38
N ASN A 25 -3.82 -8.19 -8.34
CA ASN A 25 -3.58 -7.05 -9.21
C ASN A 25 -4.92 -6.44 -9.61
N LEU A 26 -4.89 -5.27 -10.24
CA LEU A 26 -6.11 -4.56 -10.65
C LEU A 26 -6.82 -5.23 -11.84
N ASP A 27 -6.14 -6.04 -12.64
CA ASP A 27 -6.73 -6.75 -13.80
C ASP A 27 -7.73 -7.84 -13.40
N GLU A 28 -7.58 -8.38 -12.19
CA GLU A 28 -8.52 -9.34 -11.62
C GLU A 28 -9.83 -8.67 -11.13
N VAL A 29 -9.91 -7.34 -11.11
CA VAL A 29 -11.09 -6.59 -10.68
C VAL A 29 -12.08 -6.48 -11.85
N PRO A 30 -13.32 -7.01 -11.73
CA PRO A 30 -14.32 -6.87 -12.77
C PRO A 30 -14.69 -5.40 -13.03
N GLU A 31 -15.09 -5.09 -14.26
CA GLU A 31 -15.60 -3.76 -14.60
C GLU A 31 -16.75 -3.33 -13.68
N ASN A 32 -16.79 -2.04 -13.35
CA ASN A 32 -17.80 -1.42 -12.48
C ASN A 32 -17.87 -2.02 -11.06
N LYS A 33 -16.79 -2.64 -10.58
CA LYS A 33 -16.64 -3.03 -9.18
C LYS A 33 -15.62 -2.14 -8.48
N PRO A 34 -15.85 -1.80 -7.21
CA PRO A 34 -14.87 -1.04 -6.45
C PRO A 34 -13.65 -1.91 -6.12
N ILE A 35 -12.50 -1.26 -5.99
CA ILE A 35 -11.30 -1.86 -5.42
C ILE A 35 -11.01 -1.24 -4.06
N LEU A 36 -10.76 -2.09 -3.07
CA LEU A 36 -10.35 -1.66 -1.74
C LEU A 36 -8.83 -1.78 -1.62
N PHE A 37 -8.17 -0.68 -1.25
CA PHE A 37 -6.75 -0.64 -0.88
C PHE A 37 -6.60 -0.84 0.63
N ARG A 38 -5.62 -1.67 1.00
CA ARG A 38 -5.43 -2.21 2.36
C ARG A 38 -4.80 -1.22 3.34
N ALA A 39 -4.91 -1.51 4.63
CA ALA A 39 -4.46 -0.62 5.72
C ALA A 39 -2.97 -0.29 5.69
N HIS A 40 -2.16 -1.23 5.17
CA HIS A 40 -0.71 -1.12 5.00
C HIS A 40 -0.28 -0.13 3.90
N GLY A 41 -1.24 0.45 3.15
CA GLY A 41 -0.97 1.26 1.98
C GLY A 41 -0.65 0.44 0.73
N THR A 42 -0.36 1.15 -0.36
CA THR A 42 0.07 0.59 -1.64
C THR A 42 1.06 1.53 -2.34
N VAL A 43 1.77 1.00 -3.34
CA VAL A 43 2.79 1.73 -4.09
C VAL A 43 2.15 2.76 -5.04
N PRO A 44 2.83 3.87 -5.38
CA PRO A 44 2.26 4.94 -6.22
C PRO A 44 1.80 4.47 -7.60
N ASP A 45 2.45 3.46 -8.19
CA ASP A 45 2.07 2.93 -9.50
C ASP A 45 0.67 2.30 -9.50
N ILE A 46 0.27 1.65 -8.40
CA ILE A 46 -1.08 1.08 -8.26
C ILE A 46 -2.14 2.19 -8.19
N TRP A 47 -1.83 3.30 -7.52
CA TRP A 47 -2.69 4.49 -7.50
C TRP A 47 -2.81 5.12 -8.89
N LYS A 48 -1.69 5.21 -9.62
CA LYS A 48 -1.69 5.75 -10.98
C LYS A 48 -2.54 4.88 -11.90
N GLU A 49 -2.34 3.56 -11.87
CA GLU A 49 -3.07 2.61 -12.69
C GLU A 49 -4.59 2.63 -12.39
N SER A 50 -4.98 2.66 -11.11
CA SER A 50 -6.41 2.73 -10.74
C SER A 50 -7.09 4.02 -11.21
N ASN A 51 -6.36 5.15 -11.14
CA ASN A 51 -6.83 6.44 -11.65
C ASN A 51 -6.95 6.45 -13.18
N GLU A 52 -5.96 5.92 -13.91
CA GLU A 52 -5.99 5.80 -15.37
C GLU A 52 -7.15 4.92 -15.85
N ARG A 53 -7.49 3.90 -15.06
CA ARG A 53 -8.62 2.99 -15.31
C ARG A 53 -9.96 3.52 -14.80
N VAL A 54 -9.99 4.70 -14.17
CA VAL A 54 -11.19 5.33 -13.59
C VAL A 54 -11.94 4.37 -12.64
N MET A 55 -11.18 3.65 -11.81
CA MET A 55 -11.74 2.70 -10.86
C MET A 55 -12.34 3.42 -9.64
N ASP A 56 -13.41 2.84 -9.09
CA ASP A 56 -13.95 3.26 -7.79
C ASP A 56 -13.04 2.71 -6.68
N VAL A 57 -12.20 3.57 -6.12
CA VAL A 57 -11.21 3.20 -5.10
C VAL A 57 -11.75 3.51 -3.70
N VAL A 58 -11.82 2.48 -2.87
CA VAL A 58 -12.04 2.60 -1.43
C VAL A 58 -10.68 2.51 -0.73
N ASP A 59 -10.19 3.65 -0.26
CA ASP A 59 -8.93 3.70 0.47
C ASP A 59 -9.13 3.39 1.96
N ALA A 60 -8.57 2.27 2.41
CA ALA A 60 -8.54 1.92 3.82
C ALA A 60 -7.14 2.06 4.45
N THR A 61 -6.21 2.75 3.77
CA THR A 61 -4.87 3.01 4.30
C THR A 61 -4.96 3.69 5.67
N CYS A 62 -4.19 3.18 6.64
CA CYS A 62 -4.14 3.78 7.97
C CYS A 62 -3.65 5.24 7.86
N PRO A 63 -4.33 6.23 8.48
CA PRO A 63 -3.88 7.62 8.43
C PRO A 63 -2.43 7.82 8.86
N LEU A 64 -1.93 7.02 9.82
CA LEU A 64 -0.53 7.07 10.25
C LEU A 64 0.44 6.59 9.15
N VAL A 65 0.02 5.64 8.29
CA VAL A 65 0.83 5.22 7.14
C VAL A 65 0.85 6.33 6.09
N THR A 66 -0.29 6.99 5.85
CA THR A 66 -0.37 8.15 4.95
C THR A 66 0.52 9.29 5.43
N GLU A 67 0.53 9.60 6.72
CA GLU A 67 1.43 10.60 7.32
C GLU A 67 2.91 10.27 7.04
N ILE A 68 3.31 9.00 7.19
CA ILE A 68 4.69 8.57 6.87
C ILE A 68 4.99 8.74 5.37
N HIS A 69 4.04 8.44 4.48
CA HIS A 69 4.20 8.65 3.04
C HIS A 69 4.38 10.13 2.66
N GLU A 70 3.73 11.04 3.39
CA GLU A 70 3.88 12.48 3.20
C GLU A 70 5.23 12.98 3.74
N GLU A 71 5.61 12.55 4.95
CA GLU A 71 6.86 12.94 5.59
C GLU A 71 8.08 12.50 4.76
N VAL A 72 8.08 11.27 4.24
CA VAL A 72 9.22 10.77 3.45
C VAL A 72 9.39 11.55 2.15
N LYS A 73 8.29 11.98 1.50
CA LYS A 73 8.34 12.83 0.31
C LYS A 73 8.89 14.21 0.64
N GLN A 74 8.43 14.81 1.72
CA GLN A 74 8.94 16.11 2.15
C GLN A 74 10.44 16.06 2.43
N LEU A 75 10.92 15.02 3.10
CA LEU A 75 12.35 14.84 3.37
C LEU A 75 13.17 14.61 2.09
N ASP A 76 12.64 13.89 1.10
CA ASP A 76 13.28 13.70 -0.22
C ASP A 76 13.34 15.03 -1.01
N ASP A 77 12.26 15.84 -0.97
CA ASP A 77 12.21 17.17 -1.57
C ASP A 77 13.20 18.16 -0.93
N GLU A 78 13.62 17.92 0.31
CA GLU A 78 14.69 18.64 1.01
C GLU A 78 16.10 18.09 0.70
N ASP A 79 16.25 17.22 -0.30
CA ASP A 79 17.50 16.54 -0.69
C ASP A 79 18.13 15.72 0.46
N ARG A 80 17.33 15.20 1.40
CA ARG A 80 17.83 14.41 2.53
C ARG A 80 17.92 12.93 2.17
N LYS A 81 18.93 12.26 2.75
CA LYS A 81 19.03 10.80 2.61
C LYS A 81 17.97 10.10 3.45
N ILE A 82 17.12 9.32 2.80
CA ILE A 82 16.08 8.52 3.46
C ILE A 82 16.63 7.15 3.87
N ILE A 83 16.45 6.82 5.15
CA ILE A 83 16.72 5.49 5.71
C ILE A 83 15.43 4.99 6.37
N ILE A 84 14.91 3.87 5.87
CA ILE A 84 13.71 3.21 6.37
C ILE A 84 14.16 2.02 7.23
N ILE A 85 13.71 1.97 8.48
CA ILE A 85 13.96 0.83 9.37
C ILE A 85 12.76 -0.12 9.28
N GLY A 86 12.98 -1.32 8.78
CA GLY A 86 11.92 -2.29 8.60
C GLY A 86 12.35 -3.52 7.81
N ASP A 87 11.49 -4.53 7.80
CA ASP A 87 11.75 -5.80 7.12
C ASP A 87 11.68 -5.65 5.60
N HIS A 88 12.66 -6.24 4.91
CA HIS A 88 12.66 -6.26 3.46
C HIS A 88 11.45 -6.99 2.91
N GLY A 89 10.77 -6.39 1.94
CA GLY A 89 9.62 -7.00 1.28
C GLY A 89 8.31 -6.88 2.06
N HIS A 90 8.31 -6.33 3.27
CA HIS A 90 7.06 -6.03 3.98
C HIS A 90 6.26 -4.97 3.22
N ASP A 91 4.95 -5.14 3.18
CA ASP A 91 4.06 -4.33 2.34
C ASP A 91 4.13 -2.83 2.67
N GLU A 92 4.12 -2.48 3.96
CA GLU A 92 4.28 -1.09 4.42
C GLU A 92 5.64 -0.52 4.04
N VAL A 93 6.71 -1.32 4.16
CA VAL A 93 8.08 -0.87 3.84
C VAL A 93 8.23 -0.59 2.35
N ASN A 94 7.69 -1.47 1.50
CA ASN A 94 7.64 -1.26 0.07
C ASN A 94 6.78 -0.03 -0.28
N GLY A 95 5.62 0.11 0.37
CA GLY A 95 4.73 1.27 0.21
C GLY A 95 5.45 2.60 0.48
N ILE A 96 6.20 2.70 1.59
CA ILE A 96 6.97 3.90 1.97
C ILE A 96 8.14 4.12 1.00
N LYS A 97 8.91 3.07 0.69
CA LYS A 97 10.12 3.16 -0.15
C LYS A 97 9.78 3.70 -1.54
N GLU A 98 8.70 3.23 -2.15
CA GLU A 98 8.31 3.61 -3.51
C GLU A 98 7.71 5.03 -3.59
N GLN A 99 7.53 5.74 -2.46
CA GLN A 99 7.11 7.14 -2.48
C GLN A 99 8.19 8.10 -2.98
N VAL A 100 9.46 7.67 -2.95
CA VAL A 100 10.64 8.51 -3.22
C VAL A 100 11.61 7.80 -4.15
N LYS A 101 12.56 8.54 -4.74
CA LYS A 101 13.46 7.98 -5.76
C LYS A 101 14.59 7.12 -5.18
N ASP A 102 15.12 7.48 -4.01
CA ASP A 102 16.29 6.82 -3.43
C ASP A 102 16.22 6.69 -1.90
N ALA A 103 15.70 5.55 -1.43
CA ALA A 103 15.67 5.18 -0.01
C ALA A 103 16.43 3.88 0.26
N LEU A 104 17.13 3.84 1.39
CA LEU A 104 17.79 2.63 1.91
C LEU A 104 16.90 1.97 2.96
N VAL A 105 16.67 0.67 2.82
CA VAL A 105 15.96 -0.14 3.83
C VAL A 105 16.99 -0.87 4.68
N VAL A 106 16.85 -0.77 6.00
CA VAL A 106 17.72 -1.44 6.99
C VAL A 106 16.84 -2.27 7.91
N SER A 107 16.98 -3.59 7.85
CA SER A 107 16.23 -4.54 8.69
C SER A 107 16.99 -4.97 9.95
N SER A 108 18.30 -4.73 9.98
CA SER A 108 19.19 -5.22 11.02
C SER A 108 20.39 -4.29 11.23
N PRO A 109 20.92 -4.15 12.46
CA PRO A 109 22.17 -3.43 12.72
C PRO A 109 23.44 -4.12 12.20
N LYS A 110 23.34 -5.40 11.81
CA LYS A 110 24.44 -6.22 11.26
C LYS A 110 24.39 -6.24 9.74
#